data_AF-A0A971LC01-F1
#
_entry.id   AF-A0A971LC01-F1
#
_cell.length_a   1.000
_cell.length_b   1.000
_cell.length_c   1.000
_cell.angle_alpha   90.00
_cell.angle_beta   90.00
_cell.angle_gamma   90.00
#
_symmetry.space_group_name_H-M   'P 1'
#
loop_
_entity.id
_entity.type
_entity.pdbx_description
1 polymer ?
#
loop_
_entity_poly.entity_id
_entity_poly.type
_entity_poly.pdbx_seq_one_letter_code
_entity_poly.pdbx_strand_id
1 'polypeptide(L)'
;MICYLYDGTFTGFLCALFAALRHWEEDEQAAISILRENSRQSGLFPEHRVIPSSFQTASELWTALANRLPAHTLRDLLYAFFSEEPGIEDLILHYLLLLFKKPFSARDVFADRRIQTLQKLAGRVAREIRRLQGITRFRRLPAGFYYGVLEPEYNILPLLAPYYQARFGRKQWLLHDRKRNTGLFSDGSCCHFLGRVELEKSGGEKQAPALENEDTTFQWFCHLCLPAVAGGELPIWPRRRTAQA
;
A
#
# COMPACT_ATOMS: atom_id res chain seq x y z
N MET A 1 -13.96 -24.24 -0.27
CA MET A 1 -12.95 -23.18 -0.49
C MET A 1 -13.71 -21.92 -0.84
N ILE A 2 -13.48 -20.84 -0.09
CA ILE A 2 -14.14 -19.55 -0.26
C ILE A 2 -13.15 -18.54 -0.82
N CYS A 3 -13.59 -17.76 -1.81
CA CYS A 3 -12.78 -16.70 -2.41
C CYS A 3 -13.36 -15.33 -2.06
N TYR A 4 -12.57 -14.45 -1.45
CA TYR A 4 -12.94 -13.06 -1.19
C TYR A 4 -12.44 -12.17 -2.33
N LEU A 5 -13.38 -11.51 -3.03
CA LEU A 5 -13.08 -10.61 -4.14
C LEU A 5 -13.08 -9.16 -3.66
N TYR A 6 -12.12 -8.36 -4.12
CA TYR A 6 -12.05 -6.92 -3.84
C TYR A 6 -11.66 -6.11 -5.08
N ASP A 7 -11.82 -4.80 -4.99
CA ASP A 7 -11.66 -3.84 -6.09
C ASP A 7 -10.22 -3.60 -6.59
N GLY A 8 -9.21 -4.27 -6.00
CA GLY A 8 -7.81 -4.09 -6.34
C GLY A 8 -7.09 -2.98 -5.55
N THR A 9 -7.80 -2.17 -4.76
CA THR A 9 -7.21 -1.14 -3.91
C THR A 9 -6.64 -1.73 -2.61
N PHE A 10 -5.70 -1.03 -1.98
CA PHE A 10 -5.18 -1.47 -0.68
C PHE A 10 -6.27 -1.44 0.41
N THR A 11 -7.20 -0.50 0.32
CA THR A 11 -8.41 -0.41 1.15
C THR A 11 -9.23 -1.69 1.07
N GLY A 12 -9.63 -2.07 -0.15
CA GLY A 12 -10.43 -3.25 -0.40
C GLY A 12 -9.70 -4.52 0.00
N PHE A 13 -8.38 -4.57 -0.21
CA PHE A 13 -7.55 -5.68 0.22
C PHE A 13 -7.60 -5.86 1.74
N LEU A 14 -7.44 -4.79 2.53
CA LEU A 14 -7.53 -4.88 3.98
C LEU A 14 -8.93 -5.30 4.45
N CYS A 15 -9.99 -4.87 3.76
CA CYS A 15 -11.35 -5.33 4.05
C CYS A 15 -11.52 -6.83 3.76
N ALA A 16 -11.03 -7.32 2.62
CA ALA A 16 -11.06 -8.73 2.27
C ALA A 16 -10.21 -9.58 3.23
N LEU A 17 -9.04 -9.06 3.62
CA LEU A 17 -8.15 -9.69 4.60
C LEU A 17 -8.80 -9.77 5.98
N PHE A 18 -9.52 -8.72 6.40
CA PHE A 18 -10.29 -8.75 7.64
C PHE A 18 -11.37 -9.84 7.61
N ALA A 19 -12.13 -9.93 6.52
CA ALA A 19 -13.15 -10.97 6.36
C ALA A 19 -12.54 -12.38 6.36
N ALA A 20 -11.42 -12.57 5.67
CA ALA A 20 -10.69 -13.84 5.63
C ALA A 20 -10.17 -14.25 7.01
N LEU A 21 -9.56 -13.32 7.75
CA LEU A 21 -9.07 -13.60 9.11
C LEU A 21 -10.21 -13.97 10.06
N ARG A 22 -11.37 -13.30 9.98
CA ARG A 22 -12.54 -13.64 10.79
C ARG A 22 -13.10 -15.02 10.47
N HIS A 23 -13.17 -15.38 9.18
CA HIS A 23 -13.59 -16.73 8.79
C HIS A 23 -12.62 -17.78 9.33
N TRP A 24 -11.31 -17.53 9.23
CA TRP A 24 -10.32 -18.44 9.78
C TRP A 24 -10.43 -18.59 11.31
N GLU A 25 -10.80 -17.53 12.05
CA GLU A 25 -11.08 -17.63 13.49
C GLU A 25 -12.31 -18.51 13.81
N GLU A 26 -13.27 -18.60 12.90
CA GLU A 26 -14.47 -19.46 13.02
C GLU A 26 -14.18 -20.91 12.60
N ASP A 27 -13.37 -21.11 11.56
CA ASP A 27 -12.93 -22.40 11.06
C ASP A 27 -11.46 -22.35 10.59
N GLU A 28 -10.54 -22.80 11.45
CA GLU A 28 -9.10 -22.79 11.15
C GLU A 28 -8.71 -23.69 9.96
N GLN A 29 -9.58 -24.62 9.54
CA GLN A 29 -9.35 -25.53 8.41
C GLN A 29 -9.96 -24.99 7.10
N ALA A 30 -10.65 -23.86 7.15
CA ALA A 30 -11.26 -23.26 5.98
C ALA A 30 -10.20 -22.94 4.91
N ALA A 31 -10.40 -23.47 3.71
CA ALA A 31 -9.62 -23.09 2.55
C ALA A 31 -10.09 -21.71 2.05
N ILE A 32 -9.30 -20.67 2.31
CA ILE A 32 -9.62 -19.27 1.99
C ILE A 32 -8.61 -18.74 0.96
N SER A 33 -9.10 -17.97 -0.01
CA SER A 33 -8.28 -17.20 -0.95
C SER A 33 -8.83 -15.77 -1.08
N ILE A 34 -7.96 -14.83 -1.42
CA ILE A 34 -8.28 -13.43 -1.67
C ILE A 34 -7.81 -13.09 -3.09
N LEU A 35 -8.70 -12.54 -3.91
CA LEU A 35 -8.40 -12.17 -5.30
C LEU A 35 -8.98 -10.81 -5.66
N ARG A 36 -8.35 -10.17 -6.64
CA ARG A 36 -8.90 -8.96 -7.28
C ARG A 36 -10.07 -9.37 -8.15
N GLU A 37 -11.15 -8.59 -8.16
CA GLU A 37 -12.36 -8.86 -8.94
C GLU A 37 -12.05 -9.06 -10.44
N ASN A 38 -11.19 -8.21 -10.99
CA ASN A 38 -10.72 -8.26 -12.38
C ASN A 38 -9.60 -9.27 -12.65
N SER A 39 -9.27 -10.14 -11.70
CA SER A 39 -8.26 -11.18 -11.92
C SER A 39 -8.81 -12.26 -12.85
N ARG A 40 -7.96 -12.77 -13.76
CA ARG A 40 -8.33 -13.84 -14.70
C ARG A 40 -8.70 -15.17 -14.01
N GLN A 41 -8.53 -15.27 -12.69
CA GLN A 41 -8.72 -16.47 -11.89
C GLN A 41 -10.08 -16.51 -11.16
N SER A 42 -10.84 -15.41 -11.13
CA SER A 42 -12.12 -15.33 -10.39
C SER A 42 -13.14 -16.41 -10.78
N GLY A 43 -13.14 -16.87 -12.04
CA GLY A 43 -14.08 -17.89 -12.54
C GLY A 43 -13.77 -19.34 -12.13
N LEU A 44 -12.66 -19.61 -11.42
CA LEU A 44 -12.24 -20.96 -11.04
C LEU A 44 -12.77 -21.42 -9.68
N PHE A 45 -13.36 -20.53 -8.87
CA PHE A 45 -13.78 -20.83 -7.51
C PHE A 45 -15.30 -21.01 -7.41
N PRO A 46 -15.79 -22.09 -6.77
CA PRO A 46 -17.22 -22.39 -6.69
C PRO A 46 -18.01 -21.45 -5.78
N GLU A 47 -17.36 -20.83 -4.77
CA GLU A 47 -17.97 -19.83 -3.90
C GLU A 47 -17.08 -18.58 -3.84
N HIS A 48 -17.62 -17.44 -4.26
CA HIS A 48 -16.96 -16.15 -4.15
C HIS A 48 -17.85 -15.13 -3.42
N ARG A 49 -17.22 -14.26 -2.61
CA ARG A 49 -17.88 -13.16 -1.91
C ARG A 49 -17.19 -11.86 -2.25
N VAL A 50 -17.93 -10.93 -2.85
CA VAL A 50 -17.43 -9.58 -3.12
C VAL A 50 -17.44 -8.78 -1.83
N ILE A 51 -16.28 -8.24 -1.46
CA ILE A 51 -16.08 -7.45 -0.25
C ILE A 51 -15.98 -5.97 -0.65
N PRO A 52 -16.93 -5.12 -0.21
CA PRO A 52 -16.87 -3.69 -0.49
C PRO A 52 -15.75 -3.02 0.32
N SER A 53 -15.09 -2.06 -0.32
CA SER A 53 -14.09 -1.20 0.32
C SER A 53 -14.71 -0.31 1.39
N SER A 54 -14.13 -0.35 2.59
CA SER A 54 -14.53 0.47 3.74
C SER A 54 -13.30 1.01 4.44
N PHE A 55 -13.16 2.34 4.45
CA PHE A 55 -12.09 3.03 5.17
C PHE A 55 -12.03 2.61 6.64
N GLN A 56 -13.18 2.57 7.30
CA GLN A 56 -13.27 2.25 8.72
C GLN A 56 -12.72 0.85 9.01
N THR A 57 -13.19 -0.16 8.28
CA THR A 57 -12.78 -1.56 8.47
C THR A 57 -11.28 -1.75 8.19
N ALA A 58 -10.79 -1.14 7.11
CA ALA A 58 -9.39 -1.23 6.74
C ALA A 58 -8.48 -0.53 7.79
N SER A 59 -8.88 0.64 8.28
CA SER A 59 -8.18 1.39 9.33
C SER A 59 -8.14 0.61 10.66
N GLU A 60 -9.26 -0.01 11.05
CA GLU A 60 -9.35 -0.87 12.23
C GLU A 60 -8.40 -2.07 12.13
N LEU A 61 -8.43 -2.81 11.01
CA LEU A 61 -7.51 -3.92 10.78
C LEU A 61 -6.06 -3.44 10.83
N TRP A 62 -5.73 -2.39 10.07
CA TRP A 62 -4.36 -1.90 9.99
C TRP A 62 -3.83 -1.47 11.36
N THR A 63 -4.66 -0.77 12.15
CA THR A 63 -4.32 -0.38 13.52
C THR A 63 -4.11 -1.59 14.42
N ALA A 64 -4.96 -2.61 14.31
CA ALA A 64 -4.80 -3.86 15.07
C ALA A 64 -3.50 -4.60 14.70
N LEU A 65 -3.17 -4.69 13.41
CA LEU A 65 -1.91 -5.25 12.93
C LEU A 65 -0.72 -4.44 13.45
N ALA A 66 -0.79 -3.11 13.39
CA ALA A 66 0.28 -2.22 13.82
C ALA A 66 0.59 -2.31 15.33
N ASN A 67 -0.41 -2.61 16.14
CA ASN A 67 -0.25 -2.81 17.58
C ASN A 67 0.32 -4.20 17.94
N ARG A 68 0.19 -5.19 17.05
CA ARG A 68 0.57 -6.59 17.31
C ARG A 68 1.88 -6.99 16.64
N LEU A 69 2.21 -6.38 15.50
CA LEU A 69 3.31 -6.79 14.64
C LEU A 69 4.45 -5.76 14.66
N PRO A 70 5.71 -6.21 14.52
CA PRO A 70 6.83 -5.29 14.43
C PRO A 70 6.78 -4.51 13.10
N ALA A 71 7.32 -3.29 13.11
CA ALA A 71 7.24 -2.37 11.97
C ALA A 71 7.80 -2.95 10.65
N HIS A 72 8.83 -3.80 10.73
CA HIS A 72 9.40 -4.42 9.54
C HIS A 72 8.42 -5.40 8.88
N THR A 73 7.64 -6.16 9.65
CA THR A 73 6.61 -7.06 9.12
C THR A 73 5.52 -6.28 8.43
N LEU A 74 5.00 -5.21 9.04
CA LEU A 74 3.98 -4.34 8.42
C LEU A 74 4.47 -3.76 7.10
N ARG A 75 5.73 -3.30 7.07
CA ARG A 75 6.36 -2.80 5.86
C ARG A 75 6.46 -3.90 4.79
N ASP A 76 6.84 -5.11 5.18
CA ASP A 76 6.96 -6.22 4.23
C ASP A 76 5.59 -6.60 3.65
N LEU A 77 4.51 -6.61 4.45
CA LEU A 77 3.13 -6.81 3.97
C LEU A 77 2.70 -5.72 2.98
N LEU A 78 2.96 -4.46 3.34
CA LEU A 78 2.64 -3.31 2.50
C LEU A 78 3.40 -3.39 1.17
N TYR A 79 4.71 -3.61 1.21
CA TYR A 79 5.55 -3.65 0.02
C TYR A 79 5.24 -4.87 -0.85
N ALA A 80 4.94 -6.02 -0.24
CA ALA A 80 4.44 -7.19 -0.93
C ALA A 80 3.19 -6.84 -1.73
N PHE A 81 2.17 -6.23 -1.11
CA PHE A 81 0.95 -5.85 -1.81
C PHE A 81 1.21 -4.99 -3.07
N PHE A 82 2.06 -3.96 -2.94
CA PHE A 82 2.39 -3.06 -4.06
C PHE A 82 3.35 -3.66 -5.11
N SER A 83 3.82 -4.90 -4.93
CA SER A 83 4.56 -5.61 -5.96
C SER A 83 3.69 -6.02 -7.16
N GLU A 84 2.37 -6.14 -6.97
CA GLU A 84 1.43 -6.66 -7.97
C GLU A 84 1.74 -8.09 -8.46
N GLU A 85 2.51 -8.85 -7.68
CA GLU A 85 2.80 -10.25 -8.01
C GLU A 85 1.52 -11.10 -7.92
N PRO A 86 1.22 -11.96 -8.91
CA PRO A 86 0.07 -12.85 -8.85
C PRO A 86 0.09 -13.75 -7.60
N GLY A 87 -1.02 -13.79 -6.86
CA GLY A 87 -1.16 -14.58 -5.63
C GLY A 87 -0.53 -13.96 -4.39
N ILE A 88 -0.15 -12.68 -4.46
CA ILE A 88 0.47 -11.99 -3.32
C ILE A 88 -0.50 -11.80 -2.16
N GLU A 89 -1.80 -11.66 -2.44
CA GLU A 89 -2.86 -11.54 -1.44
C GLU A 89 -2.92 -12.81 -0.56
N ASP A 90 -2.87 -13.99 -1.17
CA ASP A 90 -2.84 -15.28 -0.47
C ASP A 90 -1.54 -15.49 0.29
N LEU A 91 -0.41 -15.03 -0.25
CA LEU A 91 0.88 -15.07 0.46
C LEU A 91 0.87 -14.20 1.72
N ILE A 92 0.24 -13.01 1.65
CA ILE A 92 0.06 -12.12 2.79
C ILE A 92 -0.87 -12.75 3.83
N LEU A 93 -2.02 -13.29 3.41
CA LEU A 93 -2.93 -14.01 4.30
C LEU A 93 -2.21 -15.16 5.00
N HIS A 94 -1.52 -16.01 4.25
CA HIS A 94 -0.75 -17.14 4.80
C HIS A 94 0.27 -16.69 5.85
N TYR A 95 0.98 -15.58 5.60
CA TYR A 95 1.93 -15.04 6.57
C TYR A 95 1.23 -14.61 7.86
N LEU A 96 0.11 -13.89 7.78
CA LEU A 96 -0.66 -13.49 8.96
C LEU A 96 -1.24 -14.68 9.73
N LEU A 97 -1.75 -15.70 9.03
CA LEU A 97 -2.25 -16.92 9.67
C LEU A 97 -1.14 -17.63 10.46
N LEU A 98 0.08 -17.74 9.91
CA LEU A 98 1.21 -18.30 10.65
C LEU A 98 1.62 -17.45 11.87
N LEU A 99 1.51 -16.12 11.77
CA LEU A 99 1.82 -15.22 12.89
C LEU A 99 0.77 -15.32 14.00
N PHE A 100 -0.49 -15.62 13.67
CA PHE A 100 -1.59 -15.71 14.64
C PHE A 100 -1.89 -17.13 15.14
N LYS A 101 -1.38 -18.15 14.46
CA LYS A 101 -1.50 -19.55 14.86
C LYS A 101 -0.99 -19.76 16.28
N LYS A 102 -1.73 -20.56 17.06
CA LYS A 102 -1.34 -20.96 18.42
C LYS A 102 -1.07 -22.47 18.48
N PRO A 103 0.05 -22.91 19.09
CA PRO A 103 1.13 -22.09 19.62
C PRO A 103 1.92 -21.38 18.51
N PHE A 104 2.34 -20.14 18.76
CA PHE A 104 3.18 -19.38 17.82
C PHE A 104 4.59 -19.98 17.77
N SER A 105 5.09 -20.23 16.56
CA SER A 105 6.45 -20.74 16.32
C SER A 105 7.18 -19.83 15.34
N ALA A 106 8.12 -19.04 15.87
CA ALA A 106 9.03 -18.24 15.03
C ALA A 106 9.86 -19.10 14.08
N ARG A 107 10.13 -20.36 14.46
CA ARG A 107 10.83 -21.34 13.61
C ARG A 107 10.01 -21.69 12.38
N ASP A 108 8.70 -21.87 12.53
CA ASP A 108 7.81 -22.24 11.43
C ASP A 108 7.72 -21.08 10.42
N VAL A 109 7.61 -19.85 10.93
CA VAL A 109 7.66 -18.62 10.14
C VAL A 109 8.98 -18.52 9.35
N PHE A 110 10.11 -18.75 10.01
CA PHE A 110 11.43 -18.66 9.38
C PHE A 110 11.67 -19.77 8.34
N ALA A 111 11.18 -20.98 8.59
CA ALA A 111 11.34 -22.12 7.70
C ALA A 111 10.41 -22.10 6.48
N ASP A 112 9.32 -21.31 6.53
CA ASP A 112 8.34 -21.27 5.45
C ASP A 112 8.88 -20.53 4.20
N ARG A 113 9.03 -21.28 3.10
CA ARG A 113 9.52 -20.76 1.81
C ARG A 113 8.60 -19.68 1.21
N ARG A 114 7.30 -19.69 1.51
CA ARG A 114 6.35 -18.68 1.06
C ARG A 114 6.62 -17.34 1.72
N ILE A 115 6.89 -17.34 3.02
CA ILE A 115 7.27 -16.14 3.77
C ILE A 115 8.60 -15.60 3.25
N GLN A 116 9.59 -16.47 3.02
CA GLN A 116 10.86 -16.04 2.43
C GLN A 116 10.69 -15.42 1.03
N THR A 117 9.73 -15.94 0.24
CA THR A 117 9.40 -15.38 -1.08
C THR A 117 8.80 -13.99 -0.95
N LEU A 118 7.83 -13.81 -0.05
CA LEU A 118 7.22 -12.52 0.27
C LEU A 118 8.28 -11.51 0.73
N GLN A 119 9.16 -11.89 1.65
CA GLN A 119 10.23 -11.01 2.15
C GLN A 119 11.23 -10.61 1.05
N LYS A 120 11.62 -11.54 0.17
CA LYS A 120 12.48 -11.25 -0.97
C LYS A 120 11.83 -10.24 -1.92
N LEU A 121 10.52 -10.41 -2.18
CA LEU A 121 9.73 -9.54 -3.03
C LEU A 121 9.59 -8.14 -2.42
N ALA A 122 9.21 -8.04 -1.14
CA ALA A 122 9.21 -6.79 -0.39
C ALA A 122 10.59 -6.10 -0.44
N GLY A 123 11.68 -6.87 -0.34
CA GLY A 123 13.04 -6.37 -0.50
C GLY A 123 13.35 -5.79 -1.89
N ARG A 124 12.80 -6.37 -2.97
CA ARG A 124 12.91 -5.83 -4.34
C ARG A 124 12.18 -4.49 -4.45
N VAL A 125 10.94 -4.44 -3.96
CA VAL A 125 10.13 -3.20 -3.91
C VAL A 125 10.86 -2.11 -3.11
N ALA A 126 11.42 -2.45 -1.94
CA ALA A 126 12.17 -1.51 -1.12
C ALA A 126 13.43 -0.96 -1.80
N ARG A 127 14.13 -1.79 -2.58
CA ARG A 127 15.29 -1.35 -3.38
C ARG A 127 14.86 -0.41 -4.50
N GLU A 128 13.75 -0.72 -5.16
CA GLU A 128 13.24 0.14 -6.23
C GLU A 128 12.79 1.51 -5.71
N ILE A 129 12.07 1.55 -4.58
CA ILE A 129 11.69 2.81 -3.91
C ILE A 129 12.94 3.67 -3.67
N ARG A 130 13.98 3.13 -3.02
CA ARG A 130 15.22 3.86 -2.74
C ARG A 130 15.92 4.34 -4.01
N ARG A 131 15.97 3.49 -5.05
CA ARG A 131 16.53 3.84 -6.36
C ARG A 131 15.79 5.05 -6.95
N LEU A 132 14.46 4.99 -7.02
CA LEU A 132 13.64 6.04 -7.62
C LEU A 132 13.65 7.33 -6.81
N GLN A 133 13.72 7.27 -5.49
CA GLN A 133 13.95 8.45 -4.64
C GLN A 133 15.23 9.21 -5.06
N GLY A 134 16.33 8.49 -5.31
CA GLY A 134 17.62 9.08 -5.69
C GLY A 134 17.73 9.56 -7.14
N ILE A 135 17.11 8.85 -8.08
CA ILE A 135 17.28 9.15 -9.52
C ILE A 135 16.21 10.05 -10.10
N THR A 136 14.98 10.08 -9.54
CA THR A 136 13.88 10.85 -10.13
C THR A 136 14.24 12.33 -10.21
N ARG A 137 14.09 12.89 -11.40
CA ARG A 137 14.33 14.30 -11.69
C ARG A 137 13.01 15.02 -11.86
N PHE A 138 12.92 16.20 -11.28
CA PHE A 138 11.76 17.08 -11.41
C PHE A 138 12.12 18.25 -12.31
N ARG A 139 11.22 18.56 -13.23
CA ARG A 139 11.24 19.80 -13.99
C ARG A 139 10.23 20.77 -13.40
N ARG A 140 10.65 22.00 -13.14
CA ARG A 140 9.74 23.08 -12.78
C ARG A 140 8.97 23.52 -14.02
N LEU A 141 7.64 23.46 -13.97
CA LEU A 141 6.77 24.04 -14.96
C LEU A 141 6.44 25.50 -14.58
N PRO A 142 5.98 26.33 -15.54
CA PRO A 142 5.31 27.59 -15.26
C PRO A 142 4.21 27.45 -14.22
N ALA A 143 3.94 28.54 -13.50
CA ALA A 143 3.17 28.57 -12.24
C ALA A 143 3.86 27.91 -11.02
N GLY A 144 5.12 27.45 -11.13
CA GLY A 144 5.90 27.00 -9.97
C GLY A 144 5.63 25.55 -9.52
N PHE A 145 4.87 24.81 -10.32
CA PHE A 145 4.58 23.39 -10.17
C PHE A 145 5.77 22.50 -10.56
N TYR A 146 6.01 21.40 -9.84
CA TYR A 146 7.11 20.47 -10.13
C TYR A 146 6.59 19.17 -10.73
N TYR A 147 7.12 18.78 -11.88
CA TYR A 147 6.73 17.57 -12.58
C TYR A 147 7.88 16.57 -12.62
N GLY A 148 7.68 15.41 -12.01
CA GLY A 148 8.61 14.28 -11.97
C GLY A 148 8.05 13.11 -12.77
N VAL A 149 8.94 12.43 -13.50
CA VAL A 149 8.58 11.29 -14.34
C VAL A 149 9.37 10.07 -13.91
N LEU A 150 8.69 8.93 -13.80
CA LEU A 150 9.28 7.64 -13.47
C LEU A 150 8.58 6.50 -14.22
N GLU A 151 9.28 5.36 -14.32
CA GLU A 151 8.81 4.11 -14.94
C GLU A 151 9.18 2.97 -13.99
N PRO A 152 8.40 2.75 -12.92
CA PRO A 152 8.71 1.76 -11.90
C PRO A 152 8.29 0.37 -12.37
N GLU A 153 9.04 -0.64 -11.94
CA GLU A 153 8.67 -2.04 -12.13
C GLU A 153 7.37 -2.33 -11.38
N TYR A 154 7.29 -1.92 -10.11
CA TYR A 154 6.18 -2.12 -9.18
C TYR A 154 5.26 -0.89 -9.05
N ASN A 155 4.04 -1.06 -8.51
CA ASN A 155 3.08 0.03 -8.33
C ASN A 155 3.36 0.83 -7.05
N ILE A 156 4.51 1.52 -7.04
CA ILE A 156 5.06 2.14 -5.82
C ILE A 156 4.78 3.63 -5.70
N LEU A 157 4.04 4.24 -6.65
CA LEU A 157 3.69 5.66 -6.57
C LEU A 157 3.20 6.05 -5.16
N PRO A 158 2.26 5.32 -4.54
CA PRO A 158 1.76 5.65 -3.20
C PRO A 158 2.87 5.60 -2.13
N LEU A 159 3.81 4.66 -2.28
CA LEU A 159 4.93 4.48 -1.36
C LEU A 159 6.00 5.57 -1.48
N LEU A 160 5.99 6.35 -2.56
CA LEU A 160 6.89 7.49 -2.75
C LEU A 160 6.36 8.78 -2.11
N ALA A 161 5.07 8.84 -1.76
CA ALA A 161 4.41 10.04 -1.24
C ALA A 161 5.15 10.68 -0.04
N PRO A 162 5.48 9.93 1.04
CA PRO A 162 6.07 10.54 2.23
C PRO A 162 7.43 11.20 1.94
N TYR A 163 8.24 10.58 1.08
CA TYR A 163 9.55 11.10 0.71
C TYR A 163 9.45 12.43 -0.05
N TYR A 164 8.55 12.51 -1.04
CA TYR A 164 8.42 13.71 -1.86
C TYR A 164 7.64 14.83 -1.16
N GLN A 165 6.67 14.49 -0.29
CA GLN A 165 6.07 15.47 0.61
C GLN A 165 7.12 16.13 1.50
N ALA A 166 7.99 15.34 2.14
CA ALA A 166 9.07 15.87 2.97
C ALA A 166 10.06 16.72 2.16
N ARG A 167 10.40 16.30 0.94
CA ARG A 167 11.36 17.00 0.07
C ARG A 167 10.85 18.34 -0.48
N PHE A 168 9.57 18.41 -0.86
CA PHE A 168 8.99 19.59 -1.50
C PHE A 168 8.21 20.50 -0.55
N GLY A 169 7.87 20.02 0.65
CA GLY A 169 7.08 20.76 1.62
C GLY A 169 5.72 21.16 1.04
N ARG A 170 5.36 22.44 1.16
CA ARG A 170 4.08 22.98 0.67
C ARG A 170 4.02 23.29 -0.83
N LYS A 171 5.01 22.85 -1.61
CA LYS A 171 5.02 23.08 -3.07
C LYS A 171 4.15 22.04 -3.76
N GLN A 172 3.48 22.46 -4.82
CA GLN A 172 2.73 21.53 -5.67
C GLN A 172 3.66 20.72 -6.56
N TRP A 173 3.41 19.42 -6.65
CA TRP A 173 4.18 18.53 -7.49
C TRP A 173 3.34 17.35 -8.01
N LEU A 174 3.76 16.77 -9.13
CA LEU A 174 3.19 15.55 -9.70
C LEU A 174 4.30 14.57 -10.01
N LEU A 175 4.17 13.35 -9.51
CA LEU A 175 4.91 12.20 -9.97
C LEU A 175 4.05 11.42 -10.96
N HIS A 176 4.56 11.19 -12.16
CA HIS A 176 3.88 10.43 -13.18
C HIS A 176 4.61 9.09 -13.41
N ASP A 177 3.90 7.98 -13.14
CA ASP A 177 4.27 6.66 -13.63
C ASP A 177 3.86 6.52 -15.10
N ARG A 178 4.82 6.69 -16.01
CA ARG A 178 4.57 6.58 -17.45
C ARG A 178 4.23 5.17 -17.92
N LYS A 179 4.68 4.14 -17.21
CA LYS A 179 4.43 2.74 -17.57
C LYS A 179 2.95 2.41 -17.37
N ARG A 180 2.35 2.90 -16.27
CA ARG A 180 0.94 2.70 -15.94
C ARG A 180 0.04 3.87 -16.37
N ASN A 181 0.63 4.98 -16.79
CA ASN A 181 -0.03 6.26 -17.08
C ASN A 181 -0.84 6.80 -15.89
N THR A 182 -0.36 6.58 -14.66
CA THR A 182 -0.98 7.02 -13.40
C THR A 182 -0.16 8.12 -12.74
N GLY A 183 -0.78 8.87 -11.84
CA GLY A 183 -0.17 10.04 -11.21
C GLY A 183 -0.30 10.04 -9.69
N LEU A 184 0.67 10.66 -9.03
CA LEU A 184 0.55 11.09 -7.64
C LEU A 184 0.78 12.60 -7.59
N PHE A 185 -0.31 13.33 -7.39
CA PHE A 185 -0.32 14.79 -7.29
C PHE A 185 -0.33 15.24 -5.84
N SER A 186 0.46 16.25 -5.49
CA SER A 186 0.36 16.95 -4.22
C SER A 186 -0.05 18.39 -4.43
N ASP A 187 -1.04 18.82 -3.66
CA ASP A 187 -1.50 20.22 -3.60
C ASP A 187 -0.69 21.07 -2.62
N GLY A 188 0.34 20.49 -1.98
CA GLY A 188 1.15 21.13 -0.93
C GLY A 188 0.70 20.81 0.50
N SER A 189 -0.46 20.17 0.68
CA SER A 189 -0.95 19.69 1.98
C SER A 189 -1.16 18.18 1.96
N CYS A 190 -1.84 17.68 0.93
CA CYS A 190 -2.22 16.29 0.75
C CYS A 190 -1.66 15.74 -0.56
N CYS A 191 -1.75 14.43 -0.71
CA CYS A 191 -1.48 13.72 -1.96
C CYS A 191 -2.77 13.07 -2.48
N HIS A 192 -2.94 13.13 -3.79
CA HIS A 192 -4.08 12.63 -4.55
C HIS A 192 -3.56 11.72 -5.65
N PHE A 193 -4.13 10.53 -5.78
CA PHE A 193 -3.79 9.63 -6.87
C PHE A 193 -4.66 9.91 -8.08
N LEU A 194 -4.04 9.82 -9.26
CA LEU A 194 -4.67 10.04 -10.53
C LEU A 194 -4.66 8.71 -11.29
N GLY A 195 -5.86 8.18 -11.56
CA GLY A 195 -6.03 6.95 -12.34
C GLY A 195 -5.52 7.10 -13.77
N ARG A 196 -5.48 8.33 -14.27
CA ARG A 196 -4.88 8.67 -15.55
C ARG A 196 -4.23 10.03 -15.50
N VAL A 197 -3.05 10.16 -16.10
CA VAL A 197 -2.44 11.47 -16.37
C VAL A 197 -2.67 11.81 -17.84
N GLU A 198 -3.36 12.91 -18.08
CA GLU A 198 -3.53 13.48 -19.41
C GLU A 198 -2.71 14.77 -19.50
N LEU A 199 -1.76 14.78 -20.43
CA LEU A 199 -0.94 15.95 -20.72
C LEU A 199 -1.40 16.50 -22.06
N GLU A 200 -2.20 17.55 -22.04
CA GLU A 200 -2.51 18.27 -23.27
C GLU A 200 -1.22 18.87 -23.85
N LYS A 201 -0.99 18.66 -25.14
CA LYS A 201 0.03 19.38 -25.90
C LYS A 201 -0.53 20.77 -26.24
N SER A 202 -0.57 21.68 -25.28
CA SER A 202 -0.93 23.06 -25.61
C SER A 202 0.26 23.76 -26.28
N GLY A 203 0.13 24.01 -27.59
CA GLY A 203 0.69 25.22 -28.16
C GLY A 203 0.06 26.40 -27.42
N GLY A 204 0.82 27.01 -26.51
CA GLY A 204 0.47 28.29 -25.89
C GLY A 204 -0.74 28.27 -24.94
N GLU A 205 -0.65 27.60 -23.79
CA GLU A 205 -1.09 28.04 -22.45
C GLU A 205 -1.10 26.83 -21.51
N LYS A 206 -0.38 26.93 -20.39
CA LYS A 206 -0.08 25.80 -19.51
C LYS A 206 -1.10 25.73 -18.39
N GLN A 207 -2.07 24.83 -18.51
CA GLN A 207 -2.94 24.43 -17.40
C GLN A 207 -2.41 23.17 -16.71
N ALA A 208 -2.64 23.12 -15.40
CA ALA A 208 -2.40 21.93 -14.59
C ALA A 208 -3.31 20.78 -15.09
N PRO A 209 -2.86 19.52 -15.02
CA PRO A 209 -3.67 18.39 -15.48
C PRO A 209 -5.01 18.35 -14.75
N ALA A 210 -6.09 18.05 -15.48
CA ALA A 210 -7.40 17.84 -14.90
C ALA A 210 -7.34 16.65 -13.92
N LEU A 211 -7.82 16.87 -12.69
CA LEU A 211 -7.78 15.90 -11.60
C LEU A 211 -9.17 15.25 -11.49
N GLU A 212 -9.36 14.08 -12.11
CA GLU A 212 -10.50 13.23 -11.78
C GLU A 212 -10.12 12.34 -10.58
N ASN A 213 -10.65 12.69 -9.41
CA ASN A 213 -10.43 12.00 -8.14
C ASN A 213 -11.29 10.74 -8.08
N GLU A 214 -10.76 9.60 -8.53
CA GLU A 214 -11.49 8.33 -8.43
C GLU A 214 -11.08 7.48 -7.22
N ASP A 215 -9.97 7.78 -6.53
CA ASP A 215 -9.46 6.90 -5.48
C ASP A 215 -9.20 7.61 -4.13
N THR A 216 -10.03 7.28 -3.13
CA THR A 216 -9.93 7.76 -1.74
C THR A 216 -8.97 6.93 -0.87
N THR A 217 -8.35 5.88 -1.42
CA THR A 217 -7.35 5.02 -0.76
C THR A 217 -6.13 5.80 -0.25
N PHE A 218 -5.90 7.01 -0.77
CA PHE A 218 -4.64 7.74 -0.60
C PHE A 218 -4.61 8.79 0.51
N GLN A 219 -5.74 9.05 1.18
CA GLN A 219 -5.75 9.95 2.35
C GLN A 219 -4.88 9.41 3.50
N TRP A 220 -4.52 8.12 3.46
CA TRP A 220 -3.97 7.39 4.60
C TRP A 220 -2.45 7.34 4.56
N PHE A 221 -1.83 7.38 3.37
CA PHE A 221 -0.38 7.34 3.24
C PHE A 221 0.31 8.55 3.88
N CYS A 222 -0.39 9.68 3.94
CA CYS A 222 0.08 10.88 4.63
C CYS A 222 0.06 10.73 6.18
N HIS A 223 -0.77 9.82 6.71
CA HIS A 223 -0.96 9.58 8.15
C HIS A 223 -0.36 8.26 8.65
N LEU A 224 -0.09 7.33 7.74
CA LEU A 224 0.76 6.16 7.97
C LEU A 224 2.18 6.68 8.18
N CYS A 225 2.46 7.11 9.40
CA CYS A 225 3.81 7.14 9.94
C CYS A 225 4.36 5.71 9.86
N LEU A 226 4.82 5.28 8.69
CA LEU A 226 5.83 4.23 8.60
C LEU A 226 7.02 4.82 9.35
N PRO A 227 7.37 4.30 10.55
CA PRO A 227 8.54 4.79 11.27
C PRO A 227 9.70 4.73 10.29
N ALA A 228 10.34 5.89 10.13
CA ALA A 228 11.18 6.23 9.01
C ALA A 228 12.15 5.10 8.66
N VAL A 229 12.19 4.78 7.37
CA VAL A 229 13.37 4.20 6.72
C VAL A 229 14.45 5.30 6.69
N ALA A 230 15.00 5.60 7.85
CA ALA A 230 16.22 6.38 8.07
C ALA A 230 16.53 6.26 9.56
N GLY A 231 17.77 5.87 9.90
CA GLY A 231 18.25 5.82 11.29
C GLY A 231 18.35 7.20 11.93
N GLY A 232 17.21 7.88 12.10
CA GLY A 232 17.05 9.12 12.84
C GLY A 232 15.93 8.92 13.86
N GLU A 233 16.16 9.43 15.06
CA GLU A 233 15.34 9.24 16.25
C GLU A 233 13.83 9.50 16.02
N LEU A 234 13.02 8.66 16.67
CA LEU A 234 11.56 8.74 16.68
C LEU A 234 11.11 10.07 17.31
N PRO A 235 10.06 10.75 16.79
CA PRO A 235 9.39 11.78 17.56
C PRO A 235 8.73 11.14 18.78
N ILE A 236 9.13 11.62 19.96
CA ILE A 236 8.60 11.24 21.27
C ILE A 236 7.12 11.67 21.30
N TRP A 237 6.19 10.72 21.17
CA TRP A 237 4.77 10.96 21.40
C TRP A 237 4.46 10.91 22.92
N PRO A 238 3.49 11.70 23.44
CA PRO A 238 3.33 11.87 24.87
C PRO A 238 2.93 10.54 25.54
N ARG A 239 3.61 10.22 26.63
CA ARG A 239 3.24 9.11 27.51
C ARG A 239 1.78 9.26 27.89
N ARG A 240 1.00 8.18 27.72
CA ARG A 240 -0.31 8.04 28.38
C ARG A 240 -0.11 8.40 29.85
N ARG A 241 -0.83 9.41 30.34
CA ARG A 241 -1.07 9.54 31.78
C ARG A 241 -1.74 8.23 32.19
N THR A 242 -1.00 7.40 32.91
CA THR A 242 -1.58 6.37 33.76
C THR A 242 -2.58 7.07 34.66
N ALA A 243 -3.86 6.76 34.50
CA ALA A 243 -4.80 6.89 35.59
C ALA A 243 -4.26 6.00 36.72
N GLN A 244 -3.79 6.62 37.79
CA GLN A 244 -3.68 5.99 39.09
C GLN A 244 -4.85 6.50 39.93
N ALA A 245 -5.33 5.57 40.76
CA ALA A 245 -6.48 5.61 41.65
C ALA A 245 -6.63 6.90 42.47
#